data_AF-A0AAW2XPN1-F1
#
_entry.id   AF-A0AAW2XPN1-F1
#
_cell.length_a   1.000
_cell.length_b   1.000
_cell.length_c   1.000
_cell.angle_alpha   90.00
_cell.angle_beta   90.00
_cell.angle_gamma   90.00
#
_symmetry.space_group_name_H-M   'P 1'
#
loop_
_entity.id
_entity.type
_entity.pdbx_description
1 polymer ?
#
loop_
_entity_poly.entity_id
_entity_poly.type
_entity_poly.pdbx_seq_one_letter_code
_entity_poly.pdbx_strand_id
1 'polypeptide(L)'
;MDVEPADDTPLVQFDQEEHNGLRIPGNDALVITALLANYKIERVFIDSGSSTDILIGEAYDQMQLGDAPLEAVDTLLYGFAGEVVHPRGMISLPLT
;
A
#
# COMPACT_ATOMS: atom_id res chain seq x y z
N MET A 1 11.18 31.79 10.13
CA MET A 1 11.31 30.80 9.04
C MET A 1 10.86 29.50 9.66
N ASP A 2 9.58 29.19 9.49
CA ASP A 2 9.02 27.93 9.92
C ASP A 2 9.64 26.86 9.01
N VAL A 3 10.47 26.01 9.61
CA VAL A 3 11.05 24.86 8.92
C VAL A 3 9.95 23.81 8.92
N GLU A 4 9.34 23.60 7.76
CA GLU A 4 8.45 22.45 7.54
C GLU A 4 9.22 21.18 7.91
N PRO A 5 8.66 20.28 8.75
CA PRO A 5 9.33 19.04 9.06
C PRO A 5 9.42 18.23 7.77
N ALA A 6 10.63 17.78 7.44
CA ALA A 6 10.81 16.80 6.38
C ALA A 6 9.92 15.59 6.70
N ASP A 7 9.03 15.27 5.77
CA ASP A 7 8.18 14.08 5.82
C ASP A 7 9.09 12.86 5.72
N ASP A 8 9.56 12.39 6.87
CA ASP A 8 10.44 11.24 7.05
C ASP A 8 9.66 9.92 6.94
N THR A 9 8.46 9.94 6.33
CA THR A 9 7.72 8.72 6.04
C THR A 9 8.46 7.95 4.95
N PRO A 10 8.89 6.70 5.23
CA PRO A 10 9.46 5.87 4.20
C PRO A 10 8.39 5.62 3.14
N LEU A 11 8.58 6.25 1.99
CA LEU A 11 7.78 6.03 0.80
C LEU A 11 8.00 4.58 0.35
N VAL A 12 7.06 3.70 0.70
CA VAL A 12 6.94 2.38 0.07
C VAL A 12 6.29 2.62 -1.28
N GLN A 13 7.09 3.13 -2.22
CA GLN A 13 6.70 3.35 -3.59
C GLN A 13 7.62 2.53 -4.47
N PHE A 14 7.03 1.75 -5.36
CA PHE A 14 7.80 0.99 -6.33
C PHE A 14 8.58 1.94 -7.23
N ASP A 15 9.86 1.64 -7.44
CA ASP A 15 10.67 2.39 -8.38
C ASP A 15 10.33 1.99 -9.84
N GLN A 16 10.80 2.80 -10.79
CA GLN A 16 10.53 2.56 -12.21
C GLN A 16 11.19 1.24 -12.71
N GLU A 17 12.18 0.71 -11.99
CA GLU A 17 12.84 -0.55 -12.32
C GLU A 17 12.02 -1.77 -11.84
N GLU A 18 11.36 -1.69 -10.69
CA GLU A 18 10.39 -2.69 -10.23
C GLU A 18 9.18 -2.76 -11.18
N HIS A 19 8.72 -1.62 -11.71
CA HIS A 19 7.72 -1.60 -12.80
C HIS A 19 8.17 -2.35 -14.06
N ASN A 20 9.45 -2.33 -14.39
CA ASN A 20 10.03 -3.08 -15.50
C ASN A 20 10.31 -4.54 -15.12
N GLY A 21 10.58 -4.82 -13.84
CA GLY A 21 10.76 -6.13 -13.24
C GLY A 21 9.48 -6.96 -13.20
N LEU A 22 8.29 -6.37 -13.38
CA LEU A 22 7.02 -7.12 -13.53
C LEU A 22 6.93 -7.91 -14.85
N ARG A 23 7.93 -7.79 -15.73
CA ARG A 23 8.05 -8.54 -17.00
C ARG A 23 9.24 -9.50 -16.98
N ILE A 24 9.44 -10.25 -15.90
CA ILE A 24 10.35 -11.41 -15.96
C ILE A 24 9.58 -12.54 -16.66
N PRO A 25 10.10 -13.11 -17.76
CA PRO A 25 9.49 -14.29 -18.36
C PRO A 25 9.37 -15.42 -17.31
N GLY A 26 8.16 -15.69 -16.84
CA GLY A 26 7.88 -16.71 -15.83
C GLY A 26 7.70 -16.22 -14.38
N ASN A 27 7.82 -14.91 -14.11
CA ASN A 27 7.44 -14.28 -12.83
C ASN A 27 6.58 -13.04 -13.13
N ASP A 28 5.45 -13.27 -13.80
CA ASP A 28 4.46 -12.22 -14.01
C ASP A 28 3.72 -12.02 -12.69
N ALA A 29 4.04 -10.93 -12.03
CA ALA A 29 3.22 -10.34 -10.99
C ALA A 29 1.74 -10.34 -11.41
N LEU A 30 0.89 -11.08 -10.69
CA LEU A 30 -0.54 -11.03 -10.95
C LEU A 30 -1.05 -9.70 -10.43
N VAL A 31 -1.30 -8.77 -11.35
CA VAL A 31 -1.97 -7.49 -11.06
C VAL A 31 -3.42 -7.60 -11.49
N ILE A 32 -4.34 -7.44 -10.54
CA ILE A 32 -5.78 -7.44 -10.80
C ILE A 32 -6.37 -6.06 -10.55
N THR A 33 -7.56 -5.83 -11.09
CA THR A 33 -8.43 -4.72 -10.68
C THR A 33 -9.45 -5.26 -9.69
N ALA A 34 -9.70 -4.54 -8.61
CA ALA A 34 -10.69 -4.93 -7.61
C ALA A 34 -11.55 -3.75 -7.17
N LEU A 35 -12.74 -4.03 -6.64
CA LEU A 35 -13.58 -3.03 -5.99
C LEU A 35 -13.37 -3.13 -4.48
N LEU A 36 -12.75 -2.09 -3.91
CA LEU A 36 -12.52 -1.96 -2.47
C LEU A 36 -13.43 -0.86 -1.93
N ALA A 37 -14.39 -1.20 -1.07
CA ALA A 37 -15.36 -0.25 -0.52
C ALA A 37 -16.07 0.61 -1.58
N ASN A 38 -16.45 0.00 -2.71
CA ASN A 38 -17.04 0.64 -3.90
C ASN A 38 -16.08 1.54 -4.70
N TYR A 39 -14.80 1.57 -4.38
CA TYR A 39 -13.77 2.22 -5.18
C TYR A 39 -13.05 1.22 -6.08
N LYS A 40 -12.92 1.59 -7.35
CA LYS A 40 -12.15 0.80 -8.30
C LYS A 40 -10.66 1.04 -8.06
N ILE A 41 -9.98 0.02 -7.56
CA ILE A 41 -8.52 0.01 -7.45
C ILE A 41 -7.99 -0.61 -8.74
N GLU A 42 -7.30 0.20 -9.55
CA GLU A 42 -6.87 -0.20 -10.89
C GLU A 42 -5.81 -1.31 -10.87
N ARG A 43 -4.93 -1.29 -9.86
CA ARG A 43 -3.79 -2.21 -9.73
C ARG A 43 -3.69 -2.72 -8.30
N VAL A 44 -4.01 -3.99 -8.11
CA VAL A 44 -3.80 -4.75 -6.87
C VAL A 44 -2.77 -5.83 -7.18
N PHE A 45 -1.64 -5.80 -6.48
CA PHE A 45 -0.60 -6.79 -6.61
C PHE A 45 -0.90 -7.99 -5.70
N ILE A 46 -0.90 -9.19 -6.27
CA ILE A 46 -1.09 -10.42 -5.50
C ILE A 46 0.27 -10.98 -5.11
N ASP A 47 0.61 -10.80 -3.83
CA ASP A 47 1.75 -11.44 -3.20
C ASP A 47 1.29 -12.65 -2.39
N SER A 48 1.58 -13.87 -2.87
CA SER A 48 1.25 -15.10 -2.14
C SER A 48 2.20 -15.40 -0.97
N GLY A 49 3.31 -14.66 -0.88
CA GLY A 49 4.26 -14.73 0.22
C GLY A 49 3.96 -13.73 1.35
N SER A 50 3.08 -12.76 1.12
CA SER A 50 2.66 -11.80 2.15
C SER A 50 1.60 -12.40 3.08
N SER A 51 1.71 -12.09 4.37
CA SER A 51 0.70 -12.43 5.39
C SER A 51 -0.36 -11.34 5.59
N THR A 52 -0.23 -10.20 4.91
CA THR A 52 -1.02 -9.00 5.18
C THR A 52 -1.26 -8.20 3.90
N ASP A 53 -2.49 -7.71 3.75
CA ASP A 53 -2.86 -6.80 2.68
C ASP A 53 -2.46 -5.36 3.04
N ILE A 54 -1.81 -4.65 2.12
CA ILE A 54 -1.34 -3.28 2.33
C ILE A 54 -2.05 -2.36 1.33
N LEU A 55 -2.71 -1.33 1.86
CA LEU A 55 -3.27 -0.24 1.07
C LEU A 55 -2.33 0.97 1.16
N ILE A 56 -1.89 1.49 0.01
CA ILE A 56 -1.07 2.70 -0.05
C ILE A 56 -1.87 3.90 0.50
N GLY A 57 -1.22 4.74 1.32
CA GLY A 57 -1.85 5.89 1.95
C GLY A 57 -2.52 6.85 0.97
N GLU A 58 -1.89 7.11 -0.17
CA GLU A 58 -2.48 7.93 -1.23
C GLU A 58 -3.78 7.32 -1.79
N ALA A 59 -3.83 6.00 -2.00
CA ALA A 59 -5.04 5.33 -2.44
C ALA A 59 -6.16 5.46 -1.38
N TYR A 60 -5.82 5.29 -0.10
CA TYR A 60 -6.75 5.52 1.01
C TYR A 60 -7.32 6.95 1.00
N ASP A 61 -6.47 7.96 0.82
CA ASP A 61 -6.91 9.37 0.80
C ASP A 61 -7.80 9.67 -0.41
N GLN A 62 -7.49 9.10 -1.59
CA GLN A 62 -8.31 9.23 -2.80
C GLN A 62 -9.65 8.49 -2.72
N MET A 63 -9.73 7.42 -1.93
CA MET A 63 -10.97 6.69 -1.67
C MET A 63 -11.96 7.49 -0.82
N GLN A 64 -11.58 8.63 -0.25
CA GLN A 64 -12.50 9.55 0.45
C GLN A 64 -13.51 8.81 1.34
N LEU A 65 -13.02 7.86 2.15
CA LEU A 65 -13.86 6.94 2.95
C LEU A 65 -14.62 7.65 4.10
N GLY A 66 -14.61 8.98 4.12
CA GLY A 66 -15.21 9.81 5.16
C GLY A 66 -14.46 9.69 6.48
N ASP A 67 -15.20 9.76 7.59
CA ASP A 67 -14.68 9.58 8.96
C ASP A 67 -14.48 8.11 9.33
N ALA A 68 -14.32 7.20 8.36
CA ALA A 68 -14.03 5.80 8.64
C ALA A 68 -12.75 5.73 9.50
N PRO A 69 -12.84 5.32 10.78
CA PRO A 69 -11.72 5.44 11.68
C PRO A 69 -10.69 4.36 11.31
N LEU A 70 -9.44 4.79 11.15
CA LEU A 70 -8.31 3.88 11.17
C LEU A 70 -8.10 3.41 12.62
N GLU A 71 -8.10 2.10 12.82
CA GLU A 71 -7.73 1.51 14.10
C GLU A 71 -6.23 1.70 14.32
N ALA A 72 -5.86 2.17 15.52
CA ALA A 72 -4.47 2.31 15.88
C ALA A 72 -3.79 0.93 15.91
N VAL A 73 -2.59 0.85 15.34
CA VAL A 73 -1.74 -0.35 15.34
C VAL A 73 -0.32 0.05 15.71
N ASP A 74 0.29 -0.74 16.60
CA ASP A 74 1.69 -0.57 17.01
C ASP A 74 2.64 -1.48 16.22
N THR A 75 2.10 -2.23 15.24
CA THR A 75 2.85 -3.20 14.44
C THR A 75 3.62 -2.50 13.33
N LEU A 76 4.92 -2.80 13.21
CA LEU A 76 5.75 -2.34 12.10
C LEU A 76 5.67 -3.30 10.91
N LEU A 77 5.69 -2.75 9.71
CA LEU A 77 5.84 -3.53 8.47
C LEU A 77 7.31 -3.55 8.07
N TYR A 78 7.83 -4.75 7.81
CA TYR A 78 9.21 -4.96 7.39
C TYR A 78 9.25 -5.37 5.92
N GLY A 79 9.94 -4.58 5.10
CA GLY A 79 10.22 -4.87 3.70
C GLY A 79 11.37 -5.86 3.54
N PHE A 80 11.42 -6.52 2.38
CA PHE A 80 12.46 -7.50 2.07
C PHE A 80 13.87 -6.89 1.97
N ALA A 81 13.99 -5.61 1.64
CA ALA A 81 15.25 -4.88 1.62
C ALA A 81 15.56 -4.20 2.97
N GLY A 82 14.79 -4.51 4.01
CA GLY A 82 14.99 -4.02 5.37
C GLY A 82 14.32 -2.67 5.65
N GLU A 83 13.43 -2.21 4.76
CA GLU A 83 12.56 -1.06 5.02
C GLU A 83 11.68 -1.34 6.24
N VAL A 84 11.45 -0.31 7.05
CA VAL A 84 10.57 -0.40 8.22
C VAL A 84 9.57 0.73 8.14
N VAL A 85 8.29 0.39 8.11
CA VAL A 85 7.20 1.35 7.95
C VAL A 85 6.26 1.26 9.14
N HIS A 86 5.94 2.42 9.70
CA HIS A 86 4.84 2.55 10.66
C HIS A 86 3.54 2.75 9.88
N PRO A 87 2.61 1.79 9.89
CA PRO A 87 1.34 1.96 9.23
C PRO A 87 0.53 3.08 9.90
N ARG A 88 -0.21 3.85 9.10
CA ARG A 88 -1.12 4.90 9.60
C ARG A 88 -2.23 4.33 10.48
N GLY A 89 -2.63 3.09 10.22
CA GLY A 89 -3.63 2.35 10.98
C GLY A 89 -4.09 1.10 10.24
N MET A 90 -5.10 0.43 10.78
CA MET A 90 -5.76 -0.72 10.17
C MET A 90 -7.23 -0.42 9.89
N ILE A 91 -7.76 -0.97 8.80
CA ILE A 91 -9.17 -0.84 8.44
C ILE A 91 -9.68 -2.12 7.78
N SER A 92 -10.94 -2.47 8.04
CA SER A 92 -11.64 -3.54 7.34
C SER A 92 -12.51 -2.95 6.22
N LEU A 93 -12.24 -3.33 4.98
CA LEU A 93 -12.96 -2.87 3.80
C LEU A 93 -13.55 -4.07 3.04
N PRO A 94 -14.77 -3.97 2.50
CA PRO A 94 -15.31 -5.02 1.66
C PRO A 94 -14.58 -5.03 0.31
N LEU A 95 -14.17 -6.23 -0.12
CA LEU A 95 -13.53 -6.50 -1.41
C LEU A 95 -14.51 -7.26 -2.31
N THR A 96 -14.65 -6.87 -3.57
CA THR A 96 -15.50 -7.56 -4.57
C THR A 96 -14.86 -7.53 -5.95
#